data_AF-A0A2G4IDA9-F1
#
_entry.id   AF-A0A2G4IDA9-F1
#
_cell.length_a   1.000
_cell.length_b   1.000
_cell.length_c   1.000
_cell.angle_alpha   90.00
_cell.angle_beta   90.00
_cell.angle_gamma   90.00
#
_symmetry.space_group_name_H-M   'P 1'
#
loop_
_entity.id
_entity.type
_entity.pdbx_description
1 polymer ?
#
loop_
_entity_poly.entity_id
_entity_poly.type
_entity_poly.pdbx_seq_one_letter_code
_entity_poly.pdbx_strand_id
1 'polypeptide(L)'
;MYYSSFGVPNDAREATKVNGERSMSMAFLRDDAEGEMPRRNYGLPGRDDPDFDRVAAMALLEAARVGETQLAERATGYYWGEPKLRPHVEKLLADAERTNDDRLEQLASRFLR
;
A
#
# COMPACT_ATOMS: atom_id res chain seq x y z
N MET A 1 -42.79 40.47 30.80
CA MET A 1 -41.97 41.70 30.68
C MET A 1 -41.22 41.91 31.98
N TYR A 2 -39.91 41.61 32.01
CA TYR A 2 -38.93 42.30 32.85
C TYR A 2 -37.55 42.08 32.22
N TYR A 3 -36.97 43.17 31.75
CA TYR A 3 -35.60 43.31 31.25
C TYR A 3 -34.78 43.96 32.36
N SER A 4 -33.56 43.48 32.62
CA SER A 4 -32.39 44.22 33.16
C SER A 4 -31.22 43.24 33.28
N SER A 5 -30.27 43.23 32.34
CA SER A 5 -29.09 44.12 32.27
C SER A 5 -28.03 43.77 33.31
N PHE A 6 -26.87 43.25 32.87
CA PHE A 6 -25.54 43.68 33.31
C PHE A 6 -24.49 43.08 32.37
N GLY A 7 -23.80 43.94 31.62
CA GLY A 7 -22.65 43.59 30.79
C GLY A 7 -21.34 43.99 31.46
N VAL A 8 -20.26 43.29 31.13
CA VAL A 8 -18.84 43.71 31.20
C VAL A 8 -18.03 42.78 30.25
N PRO A 9 -16.82 43.13 29.79
CA PRO A 9 -16.56 43.90 28.57
C PRO A 9 -15.65 43.16 27.57
N ASN A 10 -15.44 43.81 26.42
CA ASN A 10 -14.60 43.42 25.30
C ASN A 10 -13.35 44.31 25.26
N ASP A 11 -12.16 43.77 25.53
CA ASP A 11 -10.80 44.27 25.16
C ASP A 11 -9.77 43.30 25.78
N ALA A 12 -8.58 42.99 25.28
CA ALA A 12 -7.80 43.47 24.15
C ALA A 12 -6.74 42.40 23.81
N ARG A 13 -6.52 42.16 22.52
CA ARG A 13 -5.22 42.03 21.83
C ARG A 13 -4.09 41.21 22.48
N GLU A 14 -3.74 40.10 21.84
CA GLU A 14 -2.33 39.89 21.47
C GLU A 14 -2.19 39.10 20.16
N ALA A 15 -1.36 39.64 19.28
CA ALA A 15 -1.03 39.08 17.98
C ALA A 15 -0.13 37.86 18.13
N THR A 16 -0.10 36.97 17.14
CA THR A 16 1.09 36.67 16.31
C THR A 16 0.77 35.55 15.32
N LYS A 17 1.33 35.71 14.11
CA LYS A 17 1.25 34.89 12.89
C LYS A 17 1.65 33.42 13.13
N VAL A 18 1.19 32.50 12.26
CA VAL A 18 2.02 31.70 11.32
C VAL A 18 1.14 30.76 10.47
N ASN A 19 1.53 30.68 9.19
CA ASN A 19 1.05 29.81 8.12
C ASN A 19 1.07 28.31 8.42
N GLY A 20 0.18 27.57 7.74
CA GLY A 20 0.30 26.13 7.47
C GLY A 20 0.05 25.30 8.73
N GLU A 21 -0.99 24.47 8.77
CA GLU A 21 -0.83 23.11 8.26
C GLU A 21 -2.19 22.52 7.91
N ARG A 22 -2.25 21.95 6.71
CA ARG A 22 -3.23 20.93 6.35
C ARG A 22 -3.05 19.74 7.29
N SER A 23 -3.77 19.70 8.41
CA SER A 23 -3.79 18.50 9.25
C SER A 23 -4.71 17.45 8.62
N MET A 24 -4.07 16.50 7.96
CA MET A 24 -4.58 15.24 7.45
C MET A 24 -5.29 14.43 8.55
N SER A 25 -6.62 14.51 8.61
CA SER A 25 -7.42 13.57 9.40
C SER A 25 -7.96 12.48 8.48
N MET A 26 -7.16 11.44 8.23
CA MET A 26 -7.65 10.11 7.84
C MET A 26 -6.83 9.04 8.56
N ALA A 27 -6.89 9.04 9.88
CA ALA A 27 -6.51 7.89 10.68
C ALA A 27 -7.61 6.81 10.53
N PHE A 28 -7.55 6.04 9.44
CA PHE A 28 -8.11 4.69 9.46
C PHE A 28 -7.02 3.74 9.94
N LEU A 29 -6.84 3.69 11.26
CA LEU A 29 -6.30 2.51 11.90
C LEU A 29 -7.40 1.44 11.81
N ARG A 30 -7.38 0.64 10.74
CA ARG A 30 -8.17 -0.59 10.69
C ARG A 30 -7.31 -1.69 11.28
N ASP A 31 -7.45 -1.85 12.59
CA ASP A 31 -7.08 -3.05 13.33
C ASP A 31 -8.07 -4.14 12.93
N ASP A 32 -7.88 -4.75 11.76
CA ASP A 32 -8.59 -5.98 11.41
C ASP A 32 -7.77 -7.15 11.96
N ALA A 33 -8.35 -7.68 13.04
CA ALA A 33 -7.95 -8.80 13.86
C ALA A 33 -7.43 -10.03 13.08
N GLU A 34 -6.54 -10.73 13.77
CA GLU A 34 -5.96 -12.02 13.42
C GLU A 34 -7.01 -13.04 12.95
N GLY A 35 -7.05 -13.25 11.64
CA GLY A 35 -7.46 -14.53 11.06
C GLY A 35 -6.22 -15.40 10.98
N GLU A 36 -6.21 -16.51 11.72
CA GLU A 36 -5.20 -17.55 11.75
C GLU A 36 -5.10 -18.23 10.37
N MET A 37 -4.45 -17.56 9.42
CA MET A 37 -3.96 -18.14 8.17
C MET A 37 -2.45 -17.99 8.22
N PRO A 38 -1.64 -19.01 7.88
CA PRO A 38 -0.19 -18.87 7.91
C PRO A 38 0.11 -17.68 7.03
N ARG A 39 0.56 -16.56 7.63
CA ARG A 39 0.96 -15.35 6.90
C ARG A 39 1.80 -15.88 5.77
N ARG A 40 1.28 -15.83 4.54
CA ARG A 40 1.88 -16.49 3.38
C ARG A 40 3.30 -15.97 3.39
N ASN A 41 4.22 -16.79 3.88
CA ASN A 41 5.60 -16.39 3.90
C ASN A 41 5.90 -16.39 2.43
N TYR A 42 5.92 -15.21 1.82
CA TYR A 42 6.12 -15.03 0.39
C TYR A 42 7.50 -15.58 -0.05
N GLY A 43 8.23 -16.24 0.85
CA GLY A 43 9.51 -16.89 0.64
C GLY A 43 10.58 -15.86 0.35
N LEU A 44 10.37 -14.61 0.80
CA LEU A 44 11.23 -13.51 0.43
C LEU A 44 12.61 -13.76 1.05
N PRO A 45 13.67 -13.79 0.23
CA PRO A 45 15.03 -13.88 0.75
C PRO A 45 15.39 -12.58 1.49
N GLY A 46 16.62 -12.49 2.00
CA GLY A 46 17.12 -11.22 2.55
C GLY A 46 16.98 -10.10 1.52
N ARG A 47 16.71 -8.87 1.97
CA ARG A 47 16.50 -7.72 1.06
C ARG A 47 17.71 -7.41 0.17
N ASP A 48 18.90 -7.79 0.63
CA ASP A 48 20.16 -7.59 -0.10
C ASP A 48 20.47 -8.74 -1.09
N ASP A 49 19.60 -9.75 -1.17
CA ASP A 49 19.77 -10.88 -2.07
C ASP A 49 19.37 -10.49 -3.51
N PRO A 50 20.19 -10.77 -4.54
CA PRO A 50 19.83 -10.52 -5.93
C PRO A 50 18.56 -11.25 -6.39
N ASP A 51 18.19 -12.36 -5.74
CA ASP A 51 16.93 -13.06 -6.02
C ASP A 51 15.71 -12.39 -5.38
N PHE A 52 15.88 -11.42 -4.48
CA PHE A 52 14.77 -10.73 -3.82
C PHE A 52 13.80 -10.14 -4.82
N ASP A 53 14.30 -9.46 -5.85
CA ASP A 53 13.48 -8.82 -6.88
C ASP A 53 12.66 -9.86 -7.66
N ARG A 54 13.26 -11.00 -7.99
CA ARG A 54 12.59 -12.10 -8.68
C ARG A 54 11.48 -12.71 -7.83
N VAL A 55 11.76 -12.98 -6.55
CA VAL A 55 10.79 -13.59 -5.64
C VAL A 55 9.67 -12.59 -5.29
N ALA A 56 10.00 -11.31 -5.14
CA ALA A 56 9.03 -10.24 -4.92
C ALA A 56 8.06 -10.08 -6.10
N ALA A 57 8.57 -10.13 -7.34
CA ALA A 57 7.73 -10.12 -8.53
C ALA A 57 6.73 -11.29 -8.53
N MET A 58 7.20 -12.52 -8.25
CA MET A 58 6.33 -13.68 -8.14
C MET A 58 5.31 -13.53 -7.00
N ALA A 59 5.73 -13.04 -5.85
CA ALA A 59 4.87 -12.81 -4.70
C ALA A 59 3.73 -11.82 -5.00
N LEU A 60 4.02 -10.74 -5.72
CA LEU A 60 3.01 -9.76 -6.16
C LEU A 60 1.99 -10.40 -7.10
N LEU A 61 2.44 -11.18 -8.10
CA LEU A 61 1.54 -11.87 -9.03
C LEU A 61 0.66 -12.91 -8.31
N GLU A 62 1.24 -13.73 -7.43
CA GLU A 62 0.52 -14.73 -6.64
C GLU A 62 -0.48 -14.10 -5.65
N ALA A 63 -0.14 -12.96 -5.06
CA ALA A 63 -1.07 -12.19 -4.24
C ALA A 63 -2.20 -11.60 -5.07
N ALA A 64 -1.92 -11.12 -6.29
CA ALA A 64 -2.95 -10.61 -7.19
C ALA A 64 -3.92 -11.71 -7.67
N ARG A 65 -3.51 -12.99 -7.71
CA ARG A 65 -4.43 -14.11 -7.97
C ARG A 65 -5.57 -14.16 -6.95
N VAL A 66 -5.27 -13.88 -5.68
CA VAL A 66 -6.22 -13.96 -4.55
C VAL A 66 -6.75 -12.61 -4.07
N GLY A 67 -6.36 -11.51 -4.74
CA GLY A 67 -6.82 -10.15 -4.39
C GLY A 67 -6.07 -9.50 -3.22
N GLU A 68 -4.90 -10.02 -2.84
CA GLU A 68 -4.10 -9.57 -1.70
C GLU A 68 -2.90 -8.69 -2.09
N THR A 69 -2.96 -8.00 -3.24
CA THR A 69 -1.82 -7.23 -3.77
C THR A 69 -1.25 -6.25 -2.75
N GLN A 70 -2.11 -5.55 -2.00
CA GLN A 70 -1.68 -4.60 -0.97
C GLN A 70 -0.84 -5.22 0.15
N LEU A 71 -1.10 -6.49 0.51
CA LEU A 71 -0.32 -7.21 1.52
C LEU A 71 1.06 -7.58 0.97
N ALA A 72 1.13 -8.04 -0.28
CA ALA A 72 2.39 -8.35 -0.94
C ALA A 72 3.26 -7.10 -1.17
N GLU A 73 2.65 -5.96 -1.50
CA GLU A 73 3.39 -4.70 -1.61
C GLU A 73 4.03 -4.29 -0.28
N ARG A 74 3.30 -4.43 0.84
CA ARG A 74 3.85 -4.16 2.18
C ARG A 74 4.97 -5.13 2.55
N ALA A 75 4.85 -6.40 2.19
CA ALA A 75 5.84 -7.42 2.52
C ALA A 75 7.13 -7.25 1.70
N THR A 76 6.99 -6.98 0.41
CA THR A 76 8.12 -6.82 -0.54
C THR A 76 8.73 -5.43 -0.50
N GLY A 77 7.94 -4.41 -0.17
CA GLY A 77 8.32 -3.00 -0.29
C GLY A 77 8.21 -2.45 -1.72
N TYR A 78 7.74 -3.24 -2.68
CA TYR A 78 7.50 -2.81 -4.05
C TYR A 78 6.02 -2.59 -4.32
N TYR A 79 5.71 -1.71 -5.26
CA TYR A 79 4.35 -1.47 -5.71
C TYR A 79 4.01 -2.32 -6.93
N TRP A 80 2.72 -2.55 -7.18
CA TRP A 80 2.25 -3.10 -8.43
C TRP A 80 2.68 -2.22 -9.61
N GLY A 81 3.28 -2.84 -10.64
CA GLY A 81 3.84 -2.12 -11.79
C GLY A 81 5.22 -1.51 -11.56
N GLU A 82 5.92 -1.87 -10.46
CA GLU A 82 7.28 -1.41 -10.17
C GLU A 82 8.22 -1.61 -11.38
N PRO A 83 8.82 -0.52 -11.92
CA PRO A 83 9.73 -0.60 -13.05
C PRO A 83 10.91 -1.56 -12.86
N LYS A 84 11.44 -1.65 -11.63
CA LYS A 84 12.54 -2.55 -11.30
C LYS A 84 12.19 -4.03 -11.47
N LEU A 85 10.91 -4.39 -11.31
CA LEU A 85 10.43 -5.77 -11.39
C LEU A 85 10.03 -6.20 -12.81
N ARG A 86 9.85 -5.26 -13.74
CA ARG A 86 9.48 -5.54 -15.15
C ARG A 86 10.32 -6.65 -15.80
N PRO A 87 11.67 -6.63 -15.79
CA PRO A 87 12.45 -7.70 -16.44
C PRO A 87 12.27 -9.07 -15.78
N HIS A 88 11.84 -9.13 -14.52
CA HIS A 88 11.51 -10.38 -13.84
C HIS A 88 10.10 -10.86 -14.20
N VAL A 89 9.15 -9.94 -14.28
CA VAL A 89 7.76 -10.24 -14.67
C VAL A 89 7.68 -10.68 -16.14
N GLU A 90 8.48 -10.10 -17.03
CA GLU A 90 8.58 -10.54 -18.43
C GLU A 90 9.06 -12.00 -18.55
N LYS A 91 10.03 -12.42 -17.71
CA LYS A 91 10.47 -13.82 -17.65
C LYS A 91 9.37 -14.73 -17.10
N LEU A 92 8.68 -14.29 -16.04
CA LEU A 92 7.56 -15.03 -15.47
C LEU A 92 6.40 -15.17 -16.46
N LEU A 93 6.15 -14.16 -17.31
CA LEU A 93 5.17 -14.21 -18.38
C LEU A 93 5.54 -15.28 -19.41
N ALA A 94 6.78 -15.26 -19.91
CA ALA A 94 7.26 -16.27 -20.85
C ALA A 94 7.22 -17.70 -20.27
N ASP A 95 7.52 -17.85 -18.97
CA ASP A 95 7.38 -19.13 -18.27
C ASP A 95 5.90 -19.53 -18.14
N ALA A 96 5.00 -18.59 -17.81
CA ALA A 96 3.57 -18.84 -17.71
C ALA A 96 2.98 -19.34 -19.03
N GLU A 97 3.34 -18.70 -20.15
CA GLU A 97 2.95 -19.12 -21.51
C GLU A 97 3.42 -20.54 -21.81
N ARG A 98 4.68 -20.85 -21.47
CA ARG A 98 5.25 -22.20 -21.65
C ARG A 98 4.54 -23.25 -20.81
N THR A 99 4.09 -22.90 -19.60
CA THR A 99 3.35 -23.80 -18.71
C THR A 99 1.83 -23.78 -18.91
N ASN A 100 1.31 -22.96 -19.83
CA ASN A 100 -0.12 -22.69 -20.03
C ASN A 100 -0.83 -22.26 -18.73
N ASP A 101 -0.20 -21.38 -17.95
CA ASP A 101 -0.82 -20.76 -16.79
C ASP A 101 -1.49 -19.44 -17.20
N ASP A 102 -2.68 -19.56 -17.81
CA ASP A 102 -3.47 -18.43 -18.31
C ASP A 102 -3.71 -17.36 -17.25
N ARG A 103 -3.85 -17.78 -15.98
CA ARG A 103 -4.14 -16.84 -14.90
C ARG A 103 -2.90 -16.01 -14.55
N LEU A 104 -1.73 -16.64 -14.50
CA LEU A 104 -0.47 -15.94 -14.28
C LEU A 104 -0.14 -15.02 -15.45
N GLU A 105 -0.37 -15.48 -16.69
CA GLU A 105 -0.16 -14.69 -17.90
C GLU A 105 -0.95 -13.39 -17.88
N GLN A 106 -2.26 -13.46 -17.59
CA GLN A 106 -3.12 -12.28 -17.48
C GLN A 106 -2.64 -11.30 -16.39
N LEU A 107 -2.19 -11.81 -15.25
CA LEU A 107 -1.71 -10.99 -14.15
C LEU A 107 -0.36 -10.34 -14.46
N ALA A 108 0.55 -11.08 -15.09
CA ALA A 108 1.83 -10.56 -15.54
C ALA A 108 1.65 -9.50 -16.64
N SER A 109 0.77 -9.75 -17.61
CA SER A 109 0.39 -8.75 -18.63
C SER A 109 -0.20 -7.48 -18.00
N ARG A 110 -1.09 -7.63 -16.99
CA ARG A 110 -1.64 -6.50 -16.24
C ARG A 110 -0.58 -5.74 -15.44
N PHE A 111 0.45 -6.42 -14.93
CA PHE A 111 1.55 -5.78 -14.21
C PHE A 111 2.41 -4.92 -15.14
N LEU A 112 2.58 -5.34 -16.40
CA LEU A 112 3.42 -4.67 -17.39
C LEU A 112 2.72 -3.50 -18.11
N ARG A 113 1.41 -3.34 -17.94
CA ARG A 113 0.59 -2.32 -18.58
C ARG A 113 0.51 -1.03 -17.75
#